data_AF-A0A7Y5LIJ1-F1
#
_entry.id   AF-A0A7Y5LIJ1-F1
#
_cell.length_a   1.000
_cell.length_b   1.000
_cell.length_c   1.000
_cell.angle_alpha   90.00
_cell.angle_beta   90.00
_cell.angle_gamma   90.00
#
_symmetry.space_group_name_H-M   'P 1'
#
loop_
_entity.id
_entity.type
_entity.pdbx_description
1 polymer ?
#
loop_
_entity_poly.entity_id
_entity_poly.type
_entity_poly.pdbx_seq_one_letter_code
_entity_poly.pdbx_strand_id
1 'polypeptide(L)'
;MPKSKDLEFRLERTEQQLRLFQKISRFMVRELSLQEVLKGIVSLVVEFTQCDSCLVYLIDNDELVLCASNTTHSAAVGNVRLKMSEGLTGWVARERRLLAISREVYKDPRFKYFRDLPEDTYEAFLSAPVIARN
;
A
#
# COMPACT_ATOMS: atom_id res chain seq x y z
N MET A 1 18.23 -4.35 37.70
CA MET A 1 17.21 -5.21 37.05
C MET A 1 16.33 -4.54 35.99
N PRO A 2 15.99 -3.23 36.02
CA PRO A 2 15.15 -2.60 34.97
C PRO A 2 15.87 -2.45 33.61
N LYS A 3 17.19 -2.20 33.63
CA LYS A 3 18.01 -2.07 32.41
C LYS A 3 18.10 -3.36 31.58
N SER A 4 18.07 -4.54 32.20
CA SER A 4 18.17 -5.82 31.46
C SER A 4 16.94 -6.05 30.59
N LYS A 5 15.75 -5.80 31.14
CA LYS A 5 14.48 -5.90 30.41
C LYS A 5 14.37 -4.90 29.26
N ASP A 6 14.87 -3.68 29.45
CA ASP A 6 14.91 -2.68 28.37
C ASP A 6 15.87 -3.09 27.24
N LEU A 7 17.04 -3.64 27.60
CA LEU A 7 18.01 -4.19 26.65
C LEU A 7 17.46 -5.40 25.89
N GLU A 8 16.76 -6.31 26.58
CA GLU A 8 16.08 -7.47 25.97
C GLU A 8 15.02 -7.01 24.96
N PHE A 9 14.18 -6.03 25.33
CA PHE A 9 13.16 -5.49 24.44
C PHE A 9 13.75 -4.79 23.20
N ARG A 10 14.83 -4.02 23.39
CA ARG A 10 15.55 -3.37 22.28
C ARG A 10 16.22 -4.39 21.37
N LEU A 11 16.75 -5.48 21.93
CA LEU A 11 17.36 -6.56 21.18
C LEU A 11 16.30 -7.29 20.34
N GLU A 12 15.16 -7.67 20.92
CA GLU A 12 14.03 -8.29 20.21
C GLU A 12 13.53 -7.41 19.06
N ARG A 13 13.37 -6.10 19.30
CA ARG A 13 12.95 -5.15 18.27
C ARG A 13 13.97 -5.04 17.14
N THR A 14 15.26 -4.99 17.47
CA THR A 14 16.34 -4.93 16.48
C THR A 14 16.41 -6.23 15.67
N GLU A 15 16.22 -7.39 16.30
CA GLU A 15 16.15 -8.66 15.60
C GLU A 15 14.93 -8.75 14.67
N GLN A 16 13.76 -8.26 15.09
CA GLN A 16 12.57 -8.20 14.23
C GLN A 16 12.83 -7.30 13.01
N GLN A 17 13.44 -6.13 13.20
CA GLN A 17 13.82 -5.22 12.12
C GLN A 17 14.83 -5.86 11.16
N LEU A 18 15.85 -6.55 11.69
CA LEU A 18 16.84 -7.25 10.87
C LEU A 18 16.22 -8.41 10.09
N ARG A 19 15.33 -9.20 10.72
CA ARG A 19 14.59 -10.29 10.06
C ARG A 19 13.73 -9.77 8.92
N LEU A 20 13.03 -8.64 9.12
CA LEU A 20 12.25 -7.98 8.08
C LEU A 20 13.16 -7.51 6.93
N PHE A 21 14.25 -6.81 7.25
CA PHE A 21 15.22 -6.35 6.26
C PHE A 21 15.81 -7.50 5.44
N GLN A 22 16.19 -8.61 6.08
CA GLN A 22 16.70 -9.80 5.40
C GLN A 22 15.64 -10.50 4.54
N LYS A 23 14.37 -10.49 4.94
CA LYS A 23 13.25 -10.98 4.11
C LYS A 23 13.11 -10.11 2.87
N ILE A 24 13.08 -8.78 3.03
CA ILE A 24 12.99 -7.83 1.92
C ILE A 24 14.19 -8.01 0.97
N SER A 25 15.41 -8.06 1.49
CA SER A 25 16.62 -8.24 0.68
C SER A 25 16.63 -9.56 -0.09
N ARG A 26 16.21 -10.69 0.52
CA ARG A 26 16.06 -11.96 -0.19
C ARG A 26 14.95 -11.94 -1.24
N PHE A 27 13.90 -11.14 -1.03
CA PHE A 27 12.88 -10.90 -2.03
C PHE A 27 13.47 -10.13 -3.22
N MET A 28 14.31 -9.13 -2.97
CA MET A 28 14.99 -8.35 -4.03
C MET A 28 16.07 -9.14 -4.79
N VAL A 29 16.68 -10.17 -4.20
CA VAL A 29 17.75 -11.00 -4.82
C VAL A 29 17.21 -12.11 -5.72
N ARG A 30 15.94 -12.48 -5.57
CA ARG A 30 15.28 -13.34 -6.55
C ARG A 30 15.06 -12.51 -7.83
N GLU A 31 15.18 -13.12 -9.00
CA GLU A 31 14.60 -12.58 -10.25
C GLU A 31 13.07 -12.62 -10.12
N LEU A 32 12.53 -11.83 -9.19
CA LEU A 32 11.12 -11.65 -9.04
C LEU A 32 10.67 -10.72 -10.13
N SER A 33 9.61 -11.12 -10.81
CA SER A 33 8.84 -10.19 -11.60
C SER A 33 8.39 -9.03 -10.71
N LEU A 34 8.28 -7.83 -11.28
CA LEU A 34 7.71 -6.66 -10.61
C LEU A 34 6.37 -7.00 -9.92
N GLN A 35 5.56 -7.85 -10.55
CA GLN A 35 4.30 -8.34 -9.99
C GLN A 35 4.47 -9.09 -8.66
N GLU A 36 5.44 -9.99 -8.56
CA GLU A 36 5.73 -10.70 -7.32
C GLU A 36 6.19 -9.75 -6.21
N VAL A 37 7.03 -8.76 -6.57
CA VAL A 37 7.48 -7.71 -5.64
C VAL A 37 6.29 -6.93 -5.08
N LEU A 38 5.42 -6.41 -5.96
CA LEU A 38 4.25 -5.61 -5.55
C LEU A 38 3.27 -6.41 -4.71
N LYS A 39 3.02 -7.69 -5.06
CA LYS A 39 2.20 -8.59 -4.24
C LYS A 39 2.79 -8.80 -2.86
N GLY A 40 4.11 -9.02 -2.77
CA GLY A 40 4.79 -9.16 -1.48
C GLY A 40 4.69 -7.90 -0.62
N ILE A 41 4.81 -6.71 -1.23
CA ILE A 41 4.62 -5.43 -0.53
C ILE A 41 3.21 -5.32 0.02
N VAL A 42 2.18 -5.57 -0.80
CA VAL A 42 0.79 -5.54 -0.36
C VAL A 42 0.55 -6.48 0.82
N SER A 43 1.05 -7.72 0.74
CA SER A 43 0.93 -8.68 1.85
C SER A 43 1.56 -8.16 3.14
N LEU A 44 2.77 -7.60 3.08
CA LEU A 44 3.46 -7.04 4.25
C LEU A 44 2.72 -5.83 4.84
N VAL A 45 2.20 -4.95 3.99
CA VAL A 45 1.44 -3.77 4.44
C VAL A 45 0.17 -4.19 5.15
N VAL A 46 -0.61 -5.11 4.57
CA VAL A 46 -1.85 -5.63 5.18
C VAL A 46 -1.57 -6.34 6.51
N GLU A 47 -0.51 -7.16 6.58
CA GLU A 47 -0.11 -7.82 7.83
C GLU A 47 0.21 -6.79 8.93
N PHE A 48 0.89 -5.70 8.57
CA PHE A 48 1.32 -4.68 9.52
C PHE A 48 0.18 -3.74 9.95
N THR A 49 -0.66 -3.29 9.00
CA THR A 49 -1.73 -2.31 9.27
C THR A 49 -3.04 -2.95 9.72
N GLN A 50 -3.21 -4.26 9.46
CA GLN A 50 -4.46 -4.99 9.64
C GLN A 50 -5.63 -4.34 8.89
N CYS A 51 -5.37 -3.66 7.77
CA CYS A 51 -6.41 -3.03 6.96
C CYS A 51 -7.20 -4.06 6.14
N ASP A 52 -8.47 -3.74 5.88
CA ASP A 52 -9.36 -4.62 5.11
C ASP A 52 -8.92 -4.76 3.64
N SER A 53 -8.43 -3.67 3.04
CA SER A 53 -7.92 -3.65 1.67
C SER A 53 -6.70 -2.74 1.51
N CYS A 54 -5.77 -3.17 0.65
CA CYS A 54 -4.57 -2.46 0.26
C CYS A 54 -4.37 -2.59 -1.24
N LEU A 55 -4.28 -1.46 -1.92
CA LEU A 55 -4.15 -1.35 -3.37
C LEU A 55 -2.85 -0.61 -3.71
N VAL A 56 -2.09 -1.12 -4.68
CA VAL A 56 -0.91 -0.44 -5.22
C VAL A 56 -1.12 -0.11 -6.68
N TYR A 57 -1.01 1.18 -6.99
CA TYR A 57 -1.13 1.72 -8.34
C TYR A 57 0.23 2.18 -8.85
N LEU A 58 0.54 1.88 -10.10
CA LEU A 58 1.69 2.44 -10.81
C LEU A 58 1.22 3.45 -11.84
N ILE A 59 2.05 4.46 -12.08
CA ILE A 59 1.83 5.41 -13.17
C ILE A 59 2.26 4.73 -14.48
N ASP A 60 1.34 4.70 -15.44
CA ASP A 60 1.56 4.27 -16.83
C ASP A 60 1.05 5.41 -17.72
N ASN A 61 1.98 6.16 -18.32
CA ASN A 61 1.72 7.43 -18.98
C ASN A 61 1.06 8.45 -18.02
N ASP A 62 -0.20 8.82 -18.26
CA ASP A 62 -0.97 9.80 -17.46
C ASP A 62 -2.07 9.14 -16.60
N GLU A 63 -2.02 7.81 -16.46
CA GLU A 63 -2.99 7.02 -15.70
C GLU A 63 -2.32 6.23 -14.58
N LEU A 64 -3.11 5.97 -13.53
CA LEU A 64 -2.79 5.07 -12.44
C LEU A 64 -3.43 3.72 -12.74
N VAL A 65 -2.60 2.69 -12.89
CA VAL A 65 -3.03 1.31 -13.16
C VAL A 65 -2.92 0.52 -11.87
N LEU A 66 -3.99 -0.17 -11.48
CA LEU A 66 -3.96 -1.07 -10.32
C LEU A 66 -3.04 -2.25 -10.63
N CYS A 67 -1.92 -2.38 -9.91
CA CYS A 67 -0.93 -3.42 -10.17
C CYS A 67 -0.91 -4.53 -9.11
N ALA A 68 -1.36 -4.27 -7.88
CA ALA A 68 -1.48 -5.29 -6.86
C ALA A 68 -2.58 -4.95 -5.84
N SER A 69 -3.21 -6.00 -5.28
CA SER A 69 -4.22 -5.92 -4.22
C SER A 69 -4.17 -7.18 -3.34
N ASN A 70 -4.62 -7.09 -2.08
CA ASN A 70 -4.86 -8.24 -1.19
C ASN A 70 -6.25 -8.86 -1.39
N THR A 71 -7.17 -8.17 -2.04
CA THR A 71 -8.52 -8.66 -2.33
C THR A 71 -8.51 -9.53 -3.59
N THR A 72 -9.45 -10.48 -3.69
CA THR A 72 -9.50 -11.54 -4.72
C THR A 72 -9.83 -11.03 -6.14
N HIS A 73 -9.81 -9.72 -6.37
CA HIS A 73 -10.03 -9.08 -7.67
C HIS A 73 -8.81 -9.21 -8.59
N SER A 74 -8.36 -10.44 -8.82
CA SER A 74 -7.34 -10.74 -9.84
C SER A 74 -7.71 -10.18 -11.22
N ALA A 75 -9.01 -10.08 -11.53
CA ALA A 75 -9.54 -9.45 -12.74
C ALA A 75 -9.42 -7.92 -12.75
N ALA A 76 -9.28 -7.25 -11.61
CA ALA A 76 -9.11 -5.79 -11.53
C ALA A 76 -7.64 -5.37 -11.75
N VAL A 77 -6.69 -6.23 -11.37
CA VAL A 77 -5.25 -5.98 -11.56
C VAL A 77 -4.93 -5.88 -13.05
N GLY A 78 -4.32 -4.77 -13.47
CA GLY A 78 -3.99 -4.43 -14.85
C GLY A 78 -5.14 -3.81 -15.65
N ASN A 79 -6.39 -3.96 -15.19
CA ASN A 79 -7.57 -3.48 -15.91
C ASN A 79 -8.16 -2.21 -15.31
N VAL A 80 -8.09 -2.04 -13.98
CA VAL A 80 -8.54 -0.80 -13.32
C VAL A 80 -7.53 0.31 -13.59
N ARG A 81 -8.01 1.37 -14.23
CA ARG A 81 -7.23 2.56 -14.62
C ARG A 81 -7.93 3.82 -14.12
N LEU A 82 -7.16 4.73 -13.55
CA LEU A 82 -7.64 6.02 -13.03
C LEU A 82 -6.85 7.15 -13.65
N LYS A 83 -7.51 8.24 -14.03
CA LYS A 83 -6.78 9.47 -14.36
C LYS A 83 -6.22 10.11 -13.09
N MET A 84 -5.13 10.86 -13.21
CA MET A 84 -4.57 11.65 -12.09
C MET A 84 -5.55 12.71 -11.53
N SER A 85 -6.61 13.04 -12.27
CA SER A 85 -7.70 13.92 -11.82
C SER A 85 -8.79 13.21 -11.02
N GLU A 86 -8.75 11.89 -10.90
CA GLU A 86 -9.85 11.08 -10.39
C GLU A 86 -9.56 10.47 -9.03
N GLY A 87 -10.52 10.58 -8.12
CA GLY A 87 -10.45 9.92 -6.84
C GLY A 87 -9.41 10.53 -5.89
N LEU A 88 -9.40 9.99 -4.66
CA LEU A 88 -8.39 10.33 -3.66
C LEU A 88 -7.00 9.81 -4.06
N THR A 89 -6.94 8.65 -4.69
CA THR A 89 -5.68 8.07 -5.20
C THR A 89 -5.04 8.96 -6.26
N GLY A 90 -5.82 9.45 -7.24
CA GLY A 90 -5.33 10.42 -8.24
C GLY A 90 -4.86 11.73 -7.61
N TRP A 91 -5.60 12.23 -6.62
CA TRP A 91 -5.20 13.41 -5.86
C TRP A 91 -3.85 13.20 -5.15
N VAL A 92 -3.65 12.08 -4.45
CA VAL A 92 -2.38 11.77 -3.77
C VAL A 92 -1.22 11.66 -4.75
N ALA A 93 -1.43 11.02 -5.90
CA ALA A 93 -0.41 10.88 -6.93
C ALA A 93 0.00 12.25 -7.51
N ARG A 94 -0.98 13.14 -7.77
CA ARG A 94 -0.73 14.48 -8.30
C ARG A 94 -0.05 15.40 -7.28
N GLU A 95 -0.56 15.46 -6.06
CA GLU A 95 -0.04 16.36 -5.02
C GLU A 95 1.24 15.85 -4.37
N ARG A 96 1.60 14.57 -4.60
CA ARG A 96 2.73 13.88 -3.98
C ARG A 96 2.74 14.03 -2.46
N ARG A 97 1.56 13.92 -1.85
CA ARG A 97 1.32 14.08 -0.41
C ARG A 97 0.48 12.93 0.13
N LEU A 98 0.84 12.45 1.31
CA LEU A 98 0.04 11.47 2.04
C LEU A 98 -1.32 12.06 2.39
N LEU A 99 -2.36 11.24 2.25
CA LEU A 99 -3.71 11.55 2.69
C LEU A 99 -4.19 10.46 3.65
N ALA A 100 -4.71 10.89 4.80
CA ALA A 100 -5.33 10.02 5.79
C ALA A 100 -6.70 10.59 6.17
N ILE A 101 -7.75 9.78 6.03
CA ILE A 101 -9.13 10.08 6.42
C ILE A 101 -9.57 8.93 7.32
N SER A 102 -9.95 9.23 8.55
CA SER A 102 -10.20 8.18 9.56
C SER A 102 -11.60 7.57 9.48
N ARG A 103 -12.56 8.24 8.84
CA ARG A 103 -13.97 7.82 8.74
C ARG A 103 -14.69 8.57 7.64
N GLU A 104 -15.83 8.04 7.21
CA GLU A 104 -16.76 8.66 6.27
C GLU A 104 -16.10 9.19 4.98
N VAL A 105 -15.09 8.49 4.46
CA VAL A 105 -14.35 8.88 3.26
C VAL A 105 -15.27 9.17 2.07
N TYR A 106 -16.41 8.49 1.98
CA TYR A 106 -17.44 8.70 0.97
C TYR A 106 -18.05 10.11 0.95
N LYS A 107 -17.87 10.91 2.02
CA LYS A 107 -18.26 12.32 2.06
C LYS A 107 -17.21 13.26 1.47
N ASP A 108 -15.99 12.80 1.22
CA ASP A 108 -14.97 13.64 0.59
C ASP A 108 -15.37 13.91 -0.87
N PRO A 109 -15.41 15.18 -1.33
CA PRO A 109 -15.84 15.51 -2.69
C PRO A 109 -14.92 14.94 -3.78
N ARG A 110 -13.70 14.54 -3.42
CA ARG A 110 -12.75 13.88 -4.32
C ARG A 110 -12.92 12.36 -4.33
N PHE A 111 -13.74 11.80 -3.45
CA PHE A 111 -14.01 10.37 -3.42
C PHE A 111 -14.67 9.92 -4.73
N LYS A 112 -14.18 8.82 -5.29
CA LYS A 112 -14.72 8.23 -6.51
C LYS A 112 -15.07 6.78 -6.21
N TYR A 113 -16.32 6.42 -6.47
CA TYR A 113 -16.82 5.06 -6.39
C TYR A 113 -16.34 4.25 -7.59
N PHE A 114 -15.90 3.03 -7.34
CA PHE A 114 -15.48 2.09 -8.35
C PHE A 114 -16.39 0.87 -8.32
N ARG A 115 -17.28 0.76 -9.32
CA ARG A 115 -18.24 -0.36 -9.40
C ARG A 115 -17.58 -1.74 -9.38
N ASP A 116 -16.33 -1.82 -9.85
CA ASP A 116 -15.55 -3.06 -9.95
C ASP A 116 -14.74 -3.36 -8.69
N LEU A 117 -14.79 -2.49 -7.68
CA LEU A 117 -14.10 -2.60 -6.39
C LEU A 117 -15.14 -2.54 -5.24
N PRO A 118 -15.49 -3.68 -4.58
CA PRO A 118 -16.42 -3.70 -3.45
C PRO A 118 -15.91 -2.94 -2.21
N GLU A 119 -14.69 -2.42 -2.26
CA GLU A 119 -14.05 -1.57 -1.25
C GLU A 119 -14.74 -0.20 -1.04
N ASP A 120 -15.78 0.11 -1.81
CA ASP A 120 -16.62 1.31 -1.71
C ASP A 120 -17.45 1.42 -0.41
N THR A 121 -17.34 0.44 0.49
CA THR A 121 -17.99 0.44 1.82
C THR A 121 -17.06 0.82 2.97
N TYR A 122 -15.76 1.00 2.72
CA TYR A 122 -14.82 1.33 3.79
C TYR A 122 -14.92 2.79 4.22
N GLU A 123 -14.88 3.02 5.53
CA GLU A 123 -15.01 4.36 6.10
C GLU A 123 -13.68 5.13 6.13
N ALA A 124 -12.57 4.43 6.33
CA ALA A 124 -11.25 5.00 6.48
C ALA A 124 -10.41 4.83 5.21
N PHE A 125 -9.53 5.79 4.94
CA PHE A 125 -8.66 5.79 3.77
C PHE A 125 -7.27 6.31 4.13
N LEU A 126 -6.24 5.56 3.77
CA LEU A 126 -4.84 5.96 3.87
C LEU A 126 -4.17 5.72 2.51
N SER A 127 -3.63 6.77 1.91
CA SER A 127 -2.87 6.67 0.67
C SER A 127 -1.61 7.51 0.74
N ALA A 128 -0.50 6.89 0.33
CA ALA A 128 0.82 7.49 0.36
C ALA A 128 1.46 7.42 -1.04
N PRO A 129 2.12 8.48 -1.50
CA PRO A 129 2.84 8.46 -2.76
C PRO A 129 4.12 7.62 -2.62
N VAL A 130 4.35 6.70 -3.57
CA VAL A 130 5.63 6.00 -3.70
C VAL A 130 6.44 6.72 -4.78
N ILE A 131 7.54 7.34 -4.36
CA ILE A 131 8.38 8.16 -5.25
C ILE A 131 9.72 7.45 -5.40
N ALA A 132 10.00 6.95 -6.60
CA ALA A 132 11.35 6.53 -6.96
C ALA A 132 12.23 7.77 -7.15
N ARG A 133 13.37 7.82 -6.46
CA ARG A 133 14.43 8.77 -6.79
C ARG A 133 15.31 8.10 -7.83
N ASN A 134 15.41 8.73 -9.00
CA ASN A 134 16.48 8.44 -9.95
C ASN A 134 17.81 8.96 -9.40
#